data_AF-A0A8T4LTZ2-F1
#
_entry.id   AF-A0A8T4LTZ2-F1
#
_cell.length_a   1.000
_cell.length_b   1.000
_cell.length_c   1.000
_cell.angle_alpha   90.00
_cell.angle_beta   90.00
_cell.angle_gamma   90.00
#
_symmetry.space_group_name_H-M   'P 1'
#
loop_
_entity.id
_entity.type
_entity.pdbx_description
1 polymer ?
#
loop_
_entity_poly.entity_id
_entity_poly.type
_entity_poly.pdbx_seq_one_letter_code
_entity_poly.pdbx_strand_id
1 'polypeptide(L)'
;MFVFQLASITVDKVKELVNSHCPDAVAKAILESKNPQEKINAVKKALEQIVKASNLESRGSWISWRAKKSGSERVLEWLARDDYAKLFVRHPGELAEISKAAGGGTQDAFETLSDKTVMRLFDGHAKEFVEIANVATSYTRSAFEVFLNIRFAEYFDKESKKATEALVGSFNAFGIEMTRSLIIHVGNFFVDHHDILMKMLSEVKTKAKFRFLGEQLVVWSSELFAKYNEKFIQTANMGGDYKKIEHALSAIPDRDRETFLSGANFEETRKLMKELKIATPTGDEVINFTYGIMKLGKKKVTELYKNFGIGYFIRYSDKLLDEMYNRIEDKQTSEKPVLLVAHNKDDKNGAFYHDSEKLETLTKYYRIVVVEVSTEDAFYDSVAGVARDYGQIDTMIIGGHGAIDSILLDGRHGEKGNLDLTDKQELSKLRKYFVDDPTMILESCFTGAKGDSMGEMMSDVWNAHLFAPEIEAAVKRYILQEDGKILSVEYTVMSTEYLKWIPRKKGDDG
;
A
#
# COMPACT_ATOMS: atom_id res chain seq x y z
N MET A 1 -30.52 -21.90 -2.00
CA MET A 1 -30.73 -22.77 -3.18
C MET A 1 -31.62 -22.16 -4.28
N PHE A 2 -32.21 -20.97 -4.10
CA PHE A 2 -33.08 -20.30 -5.09
C PHE A 2 -32.42 -19.08 -5.80
N VAL A 3 -31.13 -18.85 -5.57
CA VAL A 3 -30.38 -17.67 -6.12
C VAL A 3 -29.53 -18.04 -7.35
N PHE A 4 -29.46 -19.31 -7.73
CA PHE A 4 -28.64 -19.77 -8.87
C PHE A 4 -29.39 -19.82 -10.22
N GLN A 5 -30.63 -19.33 -10.30
CA GLN A 5 -31.51 -19.51 -11.47
C GLN A 5 -31.72 -18.25 -12.33
N LEU A 6 -30.81 -17.26 -12.28
CA LEU A 6 -30.93 -16.02 -13.07
C LEU A 6 -29.75 -15.71 -14.00
N ALA A 7 -28.95 -16.70 -14.36
CA ALA A 7 -27.87 -16.54 -15.35
C ALA A 7 -28.01 -17.53 -16.51
N SER A 8 -29.04 -17.38 -17.33
CA SER A 8 -29.09 -18.02 -18.64
C SER A 8 -30.04 -17.31 -19.61
N ILE A 9 -29.76 -16.03 -19.88
CA ILE A 9 -30.05 -15.55 -21.24
C ILE A 9 -28.94 -16.12 -22.11
N THR A 10 -29.27 -17.07 -22.97
CA THR A 10 -28.30 -17.67 -23.89
C THR A 10 -27.80 -16.62 -24.87
N VAL A 11 -26.52 -16.72 -25.24
CA VAL A 11 -25.82 -15.82 -26.18
C VAL A 11 -26.59 -15.64 -27.48
N ASP A 12 -27.33 -16.66 -27.91
CA ASP A 12 -28.14 -16.64 -29.13
C ASP A 12 -29.36 -15.71 -29.02
N LYS A 13 -29.96 -15.60 -27.82
CA LYS A 13 -31.09 -14.69 -27.54
C LYS A 13 -30.65 -13.23 -27.57
N VAL A 14 -29.43 -12.95 -27.10
CA VAL A 14 -28.83 -11.60 -27.15
C VAL A 14 -28.48 -11.23 -28.59
N LYS A 15 -27.91 -12.15 -29.37
CA LYS A 15 -27.66 -11.95 -30.81
C LYS A 15 -28.95 -11.72 -31.60
N GLU A 16 -29.99 -12.48 -31.31
CA GLU A 16 -31.32 -12.33 -31.91
C GLU A 16 -31.90 -10.93 -31.61
N LEU A 17 -31.83 -10.46 -30.35
CA LEU A 17 -32.30 -9.14 -29.93
C LEU A 17 -31.50 -7.98 -30.56
N VAL A 18 -30.17 -8.10 -30.63
CA VAL A 18 -29.31 -7.08 -31.24
C VAL A 18 -29.56 -6.98 -32.75
N ASN A 19 -29.70 -8.11 -33.44
CA ASN A 19 -29.95 -8.13 -34.89
C ASN A 19 -31.38 -7.73 -35.27
N SER A 20 -32.36 -7.91 -34.38
CA SER A 20 -33.77 -7.58 -34.65
C SER A 20 -34.16 -6.15 -34.26
N HIS A 21 -33.37 -5.46 -33.41
CA HIS A 21 -33.75 -4.17 -32.83
C HIS A 21 -32.70 -3.06 -32.98
N CYS A 22 -31.55 -3.31 -33.61
CA CYS A 22 -30.58 -2.27 -33.95
C CYS A 22 -30.72 -1.93 -35.45
N PRO A 23 -31.42 -0.85 -35.84
CA PRO A 23 -31.61 -0.53 -37.24
C PRO A 23 -30.28 -0.12 -37.87
N ASP A 24 -30.08 -0.43 -39.15
CA ASP A 24 -28.94 0.03 -39.97
C ASP A 24 -28.66 1.54 -39.82
N ALA A 25 -29.68 2.33 -39.49
CA ALA A 25 -29.58 3.75 -39.19
C ALA A 25 -28.68 4.12 -37.98
N VAL A 26 -28.62 3.28 -36.94
CA VAL A 26 -27.76 3.53 -35.75
C VAL A 26 -26.30 3.20 -36.07
N ALA A 27 -26.07 2.07 -36.73
CA ALA A 27 -24.73 1.70 -37.20
C ALA A 27 -24.19 2.75 -38.17
N LYS A 28 -25.04 3.23 -39.09
CA LYS A 28 -24.72 4.32 -40.01
C LYS A 28 -24.43 5.64 -39.28
N ALA A 29 -25.22 6.03 -38.28
CA ALA A 29 -24.99 7.25 -37.51
C ALA A 29 -23.67 7.22 -36.70
N ILE A 30 -23.27 6.05 -36.18
CA ILE A 30 -22.01 5.87 -35.46
C ILE A 30 -20.81 5.88 -36.42
N LEU A 31 -20.95 5.25 -37.58
CA LEU A 31 -19.85 5.11 -38.55
C LEU A 31 -19.63 6.36 -39.40
N GLU A 32 -20.68 7.13 -39.69
CA GLU A 32 -20.61 8.28 -40.60
C GLU A 32 -20.53 9.65 -39.90
N SER A 33 -20.89 9.76 -38.61
CA SER A 33 -20.73 11.03 -37.89
C SER A 33 -19.25 11.33 -37.66
N LYS A 34 -18.81 12.55 -37.97
CA LYS A 34 -17.45 13.03 -37.67
C LYS A 34 -17.36 13.69 -36.28
N ASN A 35 -18.49 13.84 -35.59
CA ASN A 35 -18.57 14.48 -34.29
C ASN A 35 -18.63 13.42 -33.18
N PRO A 36 -17.61 13.33 -32.29
CA PRO A 36 -17.57 12.33 -31.21
C PRO A 36 -18.79 12.37 -30.28
N GLN A 37 -19.33 13.56 -30.02
CA GLN A 37 -20.47 13.71 -29.11
C GLN A 37 -21.76 13.14 -29.72
N GLU A 38 -21.92 13.25 -31.04
CA GLU A 38 -23.05 12.65 -31.76
C GLU A 38 -22.97 11.13 -31.78
N LYS A 39 -21.77 10.55 -31.92
CA LYS A 39 -21.56 9.10 -31.81
C LYS A 39 -21.96 8.58 -30.41
N ILE A 40 -21.51 9.27 -29.36
CA ILE A 40 -21.86 8.92 -27.97
C ILE A 40 -23.37 8.99 -27.76
N ASN A 41 -24.03 10.04 -28.28
CA ASN A 41 -25.48 10.20 -28.15
C ASN A 41 -26.26 9.14 -28.94
N ALA A 42 -25.77 8.73 -30.11
CA ALA A 42 -26.37 7.66 -30.91
C ALA A 42 -26.27 6.29 -30.19
N VAL A 43 -25.12 5.97 -29.60
CA VAL A 43 -24.91 4.75 -28.80
C VAL A 43 -25.83 4.72 -27.58
N LYS A 44 -25.91 5.83 -26.83
CA LYS A 44 -26.80 5.95 -25.67
C LYS A 44 -28.26 5.69 -26.04
N LYS A 45 -28.74 6.29 -27.13
CA LYS A 45 -30.13 6.16 -27.59
C LYS A 45 -30.46 4.72 -28.03
N ALA A 46 -29.53 4.01 -28.65
CA ALA A 46 -29.73 2.63 -29.06
C ALA A 46 -29.79 1.68 -27.85
N LEU A 47 -28.93 1.89 -26.84
CA LEU A 47 -28.98 1.13 -25.59
C LEU A 47 -30.30 1.35 -24.83
N GLU A 48 -30.80 2.58 -24.78
CA GLU A 48 -32.11 2.88 -24.19
C GLU A 48 -33.25 2.14 -24.90
N GLN A 49 -33.20 2.02 -26.23
CA GLN A 49 -34.20 1.28 -27.00
C GLN A 49 -34.13 -0.22 -26.75
N ILE A 50 -32.92 -0.80 -26.65
CA ILE A 50 -32.70 -2.21 -26.32
C ILE A 50 -33.21 -2.52 -24.90
N VAL A 51 -32.96 -1.63 -23.94
CA VAL A 51 -33.43 -1.77 -22.55
C VAL A 51 -34.96 -1.71 -22.47
N LYS A 52 -35.58 -0.81 -23.24
CA LYS A 52 -37.05 -0.74 -23.34
C LYS A 52 -37.65 -1.97 -24.01
N ALA A 53 -37.07 -2.44 -25.11
CA ALA A 53 -37.55 -3.60 -25.85
C ALA A 53 -37.41 -4.92 -25.07
N SER A 54 -36.44 -5.02 -24.17
CA SER A 54 -36.19 -6.21 -23.34
C SER A 54 -37.06 -6.29 -22.07
N ASN A 55 -38.01 -5.37 -21.88
CA ASN A 55 -38.97 -5.34 -20.76
C ASN A 55 -38.32 -5.26 -19.36
N LEU A 56 -37.06 -4.81 -19.31
CA LEU A 56 -36.25 -4.69 -18.08
C LEU A 56 -36.70 -3.57 -17.13
N GLU A 57 -37.59 -2.66 -17.58
CA GLU A 57 -38.12 -1.58 -16.75
C GLU A 57 -39.04 -2.08 -15.61
N SER A 58 -39.63 -3.28 -15.73
CA SER A 58 -40.60 -3.81 -14.76
C SER A 58 -39.99 -4.56 -13.55
N ARG A 59 -38.67 -4.78 -13.52
CA ARG A 59 -38.00 -5.61 -12.49
C ARG A 59 -36.90 -4.87 -11.74
N GLY A 60 -37.23 -3.77 -11.05
CA GLY A 60 -36.47 -3.19 -9.91
C GLY A 60 -34.96 -2.90 -10.06
N SER A 61 -34.31 -3.21 -11.18
CA SER A 61 -32.85 -3.25 -11.37
C SER A 61 -32.29 -1.91 -11.82
N TRP A 62 -33.16 -1.00 -12.26
CA TRP A 62 -32.82 0.34 -12.73
C TRP A 62 -32.16 1.23 -11.66
N ILE A 63 -32.45 1.00 -10.37
CA ILE A 63 -31.87 1.76 -9.26
C ILE A 63 -30.39 1.39 -9.03
N SER A 64 -30.01 0.12 -9.25
CA SER A 64 -28.61 -0.31 -9.13
C SER A 64 -27.72 0.21 -10.27
N TRP A 65 -28.32 0.44 -11.44
CA TRP A 65 -27.59 0.94 -12.62
C TRP A 65 -27.21 2.42 -12.49
N ARG A 66 -28.07 3.25 -11.89
CA ARG A 66 -27.75 4.67 -11.60
C ARG A 66 -26.60 4.85 -10.61
N ALA A 67 -26.34 3.88 -9.73
CA ALA A 67 -25.30 3.97 -8.72
C ALA A 67 -23.88 3.68 -9.26
N LYS A 68 -23.74 3.07 -10.44
CA LYS A 68 -22.45 2.71 -11.07
C LYS A 68 -21.93 3.74 -12.09
N LYS A 69 -22.32 5.01 -11.95
CA LYS A 69 -22.17 6.02 -13.00
C LYS A 69 -20.72 6.36 -13.39
N SER A 70 -19.74 6.21 -12.50
CA SER A 70 -18.34 6.67 -12.77
C SER A 70 -17.44 5.65 -13.48
N GLY A 71 -17.71 4.34 -13.35
CA GLY A 71 -16.90 3.29 -13.98
C GLY A 71 -17.36 2.97 -15.40
N SER A 72 -18.67 2.92 -15.64
CA SER A 72 -19.23 2.60 -16.95
C SER A 72 -19.06 3.73 -17.96
N GLU A 73 -19.07 5.01 -17.54
CA GLU A 73 -18.84 6.15 -18.44
C GLU A 73 -17.40 6.14 -19.00
N ARG A 74 -16.40 5.76 -18.20
CA ARG A 74 -15.00 5.62 -18.64
C ARG A 74 -14.80 4.48 -19.65
N VAL A 75 -15.45 3.34 -19.45
CA VAL A 75 -15.39 2.21 -20.39
C VAL A 75 -16.09 2.56 -21.71
N LEU A 76 -17.18 3.33 -21.64
CA LEU A 76 -17.91 3.80 -22.83
C LEU A 76 -17.15 4.89 -23.60
N GLU A 77 -16.44 5.79 -22.92
CA GLU A 77 -15.51 6.75 -23.55
C GLU A 77 -14.32 6.05 -24.20
N TRP A 78 -13.89 4.93 -23.63
CA TRP A 78 -12.80 4.10 -24.16
C TRP A 78 -13.21 3.35 -25.42
N LEU A 79 -14.42 2.78 -25.44
CA LEU A 79 -14.99 2.06 -26.60
C LEU A 79 -15.45 2.98 -27.74
N ALA A 80 -15.74 4.26 -27.46
CA ALA A 80 -16.14 5.25 -28.46
C ALA A 80 -14.98 5.77 -29.34
N ARG A 81 -13.74 5.30 -29.12
CA ARG A 81 -12.57 5.63 -29.94
C ARG A 81 -12.57 4.79 -31.22
N ASP A 82 -12.35 5.45 -32.36
CA ASP A 82 -12.57 4.94 -33.73
C ASP A 82 -11.86 3.61 -34.05
N ASP A 83 -10.76 3.31 -33.37
CA ASP A 83 -9.93 2.14 -33.65
C ASP A 83 -10.41 0.88 -32.90
N TYR A 84 -11.03 1.05 -31.72
CA TYR A 84 -11.58 -0.07 -30.93
C TYR A 84 -12.97 -0.48 -31.37
N ALA A 85 -13.80 0.45 -31.84
CA ALA A 85 -15.08 0.15 -32.46
C ALA A 85 -14.93 -0.75 -33.71
N LYS A 86 -13.85 -0.56 -34.49
CA LYS A 86 -13.51 -1.41 -35.64
C LYS A 86 -13.06 -2.81 -35.23
N LEU A 87 -12.33 -2.94 -34.12
CA LEU A 87 -11.92 -4.24 -33.57
C LEU A 87 -13.11 -5.04 -33.02
N PHE A 88 -14.01 -4.37 -32.30
CA PHE A 88 -15.20 -4.98 -31.69
C PHE A 88 -16.17 -5.56 -32.73
N VAL A 89 -16.30 -4.88 -33.88
CA VAL A 89 -17.12 -5.33 -35.02
C VAL A 89 -16.50 -6.52 -35.76
N ARG A 90 -15.17 -6.66 -35.77
CA ARG A 90 -14.47 -7.68 -36.56
C ARG A 90 -14.26 -9.00 -35.82
N HIS A 91 -14.07 -8.98 -34.49
CA HIS A 91 -13.72 -10.19 -33.72
C HIS A 91 -14.50 -10.33 -32.39
N PRO A 92 -15.84 -10.43 -32.43
CA PRO A 92 -16.67 -10.44 -31.23
C PRO A 92 -16.52 -11.68 -30.34
N GLY A 93 -15.94 -12.78 -30.86
CA GLY A 93 -15.72 -14.02 -30.11
C GLY A 93 -14.52 -13.99 -29.15
N GLU A 94 -13.45 -13.28 -29.52
CA GLU A 94 -12.17 -13.29 -28.80
C GLU A 94 -12.19 -12.32 -27.60
N LEU A 95 -12.87 -11.18 -27.75
CA LEU A 95 -13.10 -10.22 -26.66
C LEU A 95 -14.06 -10.76 -25.58
N ALA A 96 -14.95 -11.70 -25.96
CA ALA A 96 -15.84 -12.38 -25.02
C ALA A 96 -15.08 -13.36 -24.11
N GLU A 97 -14.00 -13.98 -24.58
CA GLU A 97 -13.13 -14.83 -23.75
C GLU A 97 -12.31 -13.99 -22.76
N ILE A 98 -11.81 -12.83 -23.19
CA ILE A 98 -11.12 -11.86 -22.32
C ILE A 98 -12.06 -11.34 -21.22
N SER A 99 -13.31 -11.00 -21.57
CA SER A 99 -14.32 -10.58 -20.60
C SER A 99 -14.74 -11.69 -19.65
N LYS A 100 -14.66 -12.97 -20.06
CA LYS A 100 -14.94 -14.14 -19.23
C LYS A 100 -13.80 -14.43 -18.26
N ALA A 101 -12.55 -14.14 -18.65
CA ALA A 101 -11.38 -14.21 -17.78
C ALA A 101 -11.33 -13.04 -16.77
N ALA A 102 -11.77 -11.84 -17.16
CA ALA A 102 -11.80 -10.64 -16.31
C ALA A 102 -12.92 -10.61 -15.24
N GLY A 103 -13.53 -11.76 -14.93
CA GLY A 103 -14.52 -11.90 -13.84
C GLY A 103 -13.91 -11.82 -12.42
N GLY A 104 -12.59 -11.94 -12.31
CA GLY A 104 -11.76 -11.40 -11.22
C GLY A 104 -10.89 -10.28 -11.81
N GLY A 105 -10.43 -9.33 -10.99
CA GLY A 105 -9.77 -8.10 -11.46
C GLY A 105 -8.71 -8.29 -12.57
N THR A 106 -8.48 -7.24 -13.36
CA THR A 106 -7.59 -7.22 -14.54
C THR A 106 -6.15 -7.67 -14.29
N GLN A 107 -5.73 -7.80 -13.04
CA GLN A 107 -4.40 -8.25 -12.62
C GLN A 107 -4.28 -9.79 -12.65
N ASP A 108 -5.32 -10.51 -12.22
CA ASP A 108 -5.31 -11.98 -12.14
C ASP A 108 -5.42 -12.65 -13.52
N ALA A 109 -6.00 -11.94 -14.50
CA ALA A 109 -6.19 -12.44 -15.86
C ALA A 109 -4.89 -12.50 -16.68
N PHE A 110 -3.86 -11.72 -16.31
CA PHE A 110 -2.55 -11.77 -16.96
C PHE A 110 -1.67 -12.89 -16.41
N GLU A 111 -1.83 -13.25 -15.14
CA GLU A 111 -1.05 -14.30 -14.48
C GLU A 111 -1.47 -15.72 -14.86
N THR A 112 -2.69 -15.91 -15.39
CA THR A 112 -3.25 -17.23 -15.75
C THR A 112 -3.07 -17.63 -17.21
N LEU A 113 -2.48 -16.78 -18.06
CA LEU A 113 -2.21 -17.10 -19.46
C LEU A 113 -0.87 -17.79 -19.60
N SER A 114 -0.86 -19.05 -20.06
CA SER A 114 0.40 -19.75 -20.34
C SER A 114 1.26 -19.00 -21.36
N ASP A 115 2.58 -19.02 -21.20
CA ASP A 115 3.57 -18.32 -22.05
C ASP A 115 3.33 -18.51 -23.56
N LYS A 116 2.82 -19.68 -23.98
CA LYS A 116 2.49 -19.96 -25.40
C LYS A 116 1.30 -19.15 -25.94
N THR A 117 0.33 -18.83 -25.09
CA THR A 117 -0.87 -18.04 -25.47
C THR A 117 -0.52 -16.57 -25.56
N VAL A 118 0.28 -16.07 -24.61
CA VAL A 118 0.83 -14.71 -24.64
C VAL A 118 1.70 -14.53 -25.89
N MET A 119 2.63 -15.47 -26.15
CA MET A 119 3.49 -15.40 -27.33
C MET A 119 2.72 -15.50 -28.66
N ARG A 120 1.61 -16.26 -28.74
CA ARG A 120 0.74 -16.30 -29.93
C ARG A 120 -0.02 -15.00 -30.17
N LEU A 121 -0.51 -14.37 -29.11
CA LEU A 121 -1.18 -13.06 -29.18
C LEU A 121 -0.18 -11.96 -29.59
N PHE A 122 1.07 -12.05 -29.14
CA PHE A 122 2.13 -11.12 -29.55
C PHE A 122 2.60 -11.34 -31.00
N ASP A 123 2.73 -12.59 -31.47
CA ASP A 123 3.15 -12.89 -32.85
C ASP A 123 2.11 -12.44 -33.89
N GLY A 124 0.82 -12.50 -33.55
CA GLY A 124 -0.28 -12.05 -34.42
C GLY A 124 -0.45 -10.54 -34.50
N HIS A 125 0.02 -9.81 -33.49
CA HIS A 125 -0.34 -8.40 -33.27
C HIS A 125 0.86 -7.44 -33.05
N ALA A 126 2.08 -7.90 -33.32
CA ALA A 126 3.30 -7.11 -33.17
C ALA A 126 3.24 -5.77 -33.93
N LYS A 127 2.51 -5.71 -35.03
CA LYS A 127 2.34 -4.50 -35.84
C LYS A 127 1.39 -3.48 -35.18
N GLU A 128 0.29 -3.95 -34.58
CA GLU A 128 -0.65 -3.07 -33.84
C GLU A 128 -0.05 -2.59 -32.51
N PHE A 129 0.74 -3.43 -31.83
CA PHE A 129 1.49 -3.01 -30.64
C PHE A 129 2.52 -1.93 -30.95
N VAL A 130 3.22 -2.06 -32.10
CA VAL A 130 4.14 -1.04 -32.60
C VAL A 130 3.38 0.25 -32.96
N GLU A 131 2.18 0.17 -33.52
CA GLU A 131 1.35 1.35 -33.80
C GLU A 131 0.86 2.03 -32.51
N ILE A 132 0.41 1.29 -31.50
CA ILE A 132 0.03 1.83 -30.18
C ILE A 132 1.23 2.47 -29.48
N ALA A 133 2.39 1.82 -29.52
CA ALA A 133 3.63 2.38 -28.98
C ALA A 133 4.09 3.63 -29.75
N ASN A 134 3.92 3.67 -31.08
CA ASN A 134 4.20 4.85 -31.89
C ASN A 134 3.22 6.00 -31.61
N VAL A 135 1.95 5.71 -31.35
CA VAL A 135 0.95 6.71 -30.95
C VAL A 135 1.28 7.24 -29.55
N ALA A 136 1.57 6.38 -28.59
CA ALA A 136 2.00 6.80 -27.24
C ALA A 136 3.28 7.64 -27.31
N THR A 137 4.28 7.22 -28.09
CA THR A 137 5.54 7.96 -28.30
C THR A 137 5.32 9.29 -29.03
N SER A 138 4.39 9.33 -29.99
CA SER A 138 3.94 10.56 -30.68
C SER A 138 3.29 11.54 -29.71
N TYR A 139 2.45 11.07 -28.78
CA TYR A 139 1.86 11.91 -27.73
C TYR A 139 2.91 12.41 -26.74
N THR A 140 3.86 11.57 -26.32
CA THR A 140 4.96 11.98 -25.43
C THR A 140 5.87 13.00 -26.12
N ARG A 141 6.17 12.78 -27.41
CA ARG A 141 6.95 13.71 -28.24
C ARG A 141 6.20 15.02 -28.46
N SER A 142 4.90 14.99 -28.72
CA SER A 142 4.08 16.19 -28.91
C SER A 142 3.95 16.99 -27.61
N ALA A 143 3.78 16.31 -26.46
CA ALA A 143 3.77 16.94 -25.15
C ALA A 143 5.14 17.58 -24.81
N PHE A 144 6.23 16.93 -25.21
CA PHE A 144 7.59 17.44 -25.02
C PHE A 144 7.96 18.58 -25.99
N GLU A 145 7.55 18.51 -27.26
CA GLU A 145 7.70 19.61 -28.23
C GLU A 145 6.84 20.82 -27.81
N VAL A 146 5.66 20.61 -27.24
CA VAL A 146 4.85 21.66 -26.60
C VAL A 146 5.57 22.24 -25.38
N PHE A 147 6.16 21.41 -24.51
CA PHE A 147 6.95 21.88 -23.35
C PHE A 147 8.18 22.71 -23.77
N LEU A 148 8.89 22.29 -24.81
CA LEU A 148 10.03 23.03 -25.37
C LEU A 148 9.60 24.32 -26.07
N ASN A 149 8.51 24.30 -26.84
CA ASN A 149 7.95 25.50 -27.48
C ASN A 149 7.42 26.50 -26.45
N ILE A 150 6.87 26.03 -25.33
CA ILE A 150 6.48 26.85 -24.18
C ILE A 150 7.72 27.52 -23.55
N ARG A 151 8.80 26.78 -23.32
CA ARG A 151 10.08 27.32 -22.83
C ARG A 151 10.74 28.29 -23.80
N PHE A 152 10.56 28.10 -25.11
CA PHE A 152 11.02 29.02 -26.14
C PHE A 152 10.13 30.27 -26.26
N ALA A 153 8.82 30.15 -25.99
CA ALA A 153 7.89 31.29 -25.96
C ALA A 153 8.10 32.20 -24.73
N GLU A 154 8.68 31.69 -23.63
CA GLU A 154 9.14 32.51 -22.49
C GLU A 154 10.18 33.58 -22.90
N TYR A 155 10.78 33.47 -24.09
CA TYR A 155 11.75 34.42 -24.64
C TYR A 155 11.15 35.52 -25.54
N PHE A 156 9.86 35.48 -25.90
CA PHE A 156 9.23 36.50 -26.75
C PHE A 156 7.82 36.91 -26.27
N ASP A 157 7.72 38.19 -25.91
CA ASP A 157 6.52 38.99 -25.59
C ASP A 157 5.76 38.71 -24.26
N LYS A 158 5.32 39.81 -23.61
CA LYS A 158 4.74 39.88 -22.26
C LYS A 158 3.29 39.39 -22.18
N GLU A 159 2.50 39.47 -23.25
CA GLU A 159 1.10 39.02 -23.22
C GLU A 159 0.97 37.49 -23.33
N SER A 160 1.89 36.83 -24.03
CA SER A 160 1.97 35.36 -24.15
C SER A 160 2.25 34.65 -22.81
N LYS A 161 2.87 35.35 -21.85
CA LYS A 161 3.32 34.79 -20.58
C LYS A 161 2.16 34.37 -19.66
N LYS A 162 1.09 35.17 -19.57
CA LYS A 162 -0.06 34.87 -18.68
C LYS A 162 -0.91 33.68 -19.18
N ALA A 163 -1.08 33.54 -20.49
CA ALA A 163 -1.77 32.39 -21.08
C ALA A 163 -0.94 31.10 -20.92
N THR A 164 0.38 31.23 -21.00
CA THR A 164 1.33 30.13 -20.83
C THR A 164 1.42 29.66 -19.37
N GLU A 165 1.43 30.56 -18.38
CA GLU A 165 1.46 30.22 -16.96
C GLU A 165 0.23 29.40 -16.50
N ALA A 166 -0.97 29.73 -17.02
CA ALA A 166 -2.20 28.98 -16.72
C ALA A 166 -2.22 27.57 -17.36
N LEU A 167 -1.67 27.43 -18.57
CA LEU A 167 -1.51 26.15 -19.25
C LEU A 167 -0.44 25.27 -18.58
N VAL A 168 0.68 25.88 -18.15
CA VAL A 168 1.81 25.21 -17.48
C VAL A 168 1.42 24.66 -16.12
N GLY A 169 0.60 25.37 -15.35
CA GLY A 169 0.09 24.86 -14.06
C GLY A 169 -0.76 23.58 -14.21
N SER A 170 -1.55 23.50 -15.28
CA SER A 170 -2.44 22.36 -15.55
C SER A 170 -1.70 21.17 -16.15
N PHE A 171 -0.71 21.42 -17.02
CA PHE A 171 0.13 20.37 -17.62
C PHE A 171 1.20 19.83 -16.67
N ASN A 172 1.73 20.62 -15.73
CA ASN A 172 2.72 20.13 -14.77
C ASN A 172 2.12 19.12 -13.79
N ALA A 173 0.92 19.35 -13.26
CA ALA A 173 0.28 18.40 -12.33
C ALA A 173 -0.07 17.07 -13.02
N PHE A 174 -0.62 17.14 -14.24
CA PHE A 174 -0.99 15.95 -15.01
C PHE A 174 0.22 15.22 -15.60
N GLY A 175 1.21 15.98 -16.08
CA GLY A 175 2.46 15.47 -16.65
C GLY A 175 3.34 14.81 -15.61
N ILE A 176 3.50 15.41 -14.43
CA ILE A 176 4.26 14.80 -13.33
C ILE A 176 3.62 13.49 -12.90
N GLU A 177 2.29 13.43 -12.78
CA GLU A 177 1.63 12.21 -12.29
C GLU A 177 1.55 11.10 -13.36
N MET A 178 1.38 11.46 -14.63
CA MET A 178 1.57 10.50 -15.73
C MET A 178 3.02 10.02 -15.82
N THR A 179 4.00 10.92 -15.74
CA THR A 179 5.42 10.55 -15.80
C THR A 179 5.80 9.69 -14.60
N ARG A 180 5.28 9.97 -13.40
CA ARG A 180 5.51 9.17 -12.20
C ARG A 180 4.85 7.81 -12.29
N SER A 181 3.59 7.74 -12.72
CA SER A 181 2.89 6.47 -12.96
C SER A 181 3.55 5.66 -14.06
N LEU A 182 4.03 6.31 -15.13
CA LEU A 182 4.75 5.68 -16.23
C LEU A 182 6.12 5.19 -15.76
N ILE A 183 6.88 5.96 -15.00
CA ILE A 183 8.18 5.54 -14.42
C ILE A 183 7.99 4.35 -13.49
N ILE A 184 6.95 4.33 -12.66
CA ILE A 184 6.66 3.21 -11.76
C ILE A 184 6.26 1.97 -12.55
N HIS A 185 5.32 2.08 -13.50
CA HIS A 185 4.85 0.92 -14.27
C HIS A 185 5.90 0.40 -15.25
N VAL A 186 6.65 1.29 -15.91
CA VAL A 186 7.73 0.94 -16.82
C VAL A 186 8.95 0.44 -16.05
N GLY A 187 9.24 1.02 -14.88
CA GLY A 187 10.28 0.55 -13.96
C GLY A 187 10.02 -0.87 -13.46
N ASN A 188 8.80 -1.13 -12.96
CA ASN A 188 8.39 -2.47 -12.53
C ASN A 188 8.40 -3.47 -13.69
N PHE A 189 7.89 -3.08 -14.86
CA PHE A 189 7.95 -3.91 -16.06
C PHE A 189 9.40 -4.26 -16.45
N PHE A 190 10.33 -3.32 -16.37
CA PHE A 190 11.75 -3.55 -16.69
C PHE A 190 12.48 -4.40 -15.65
N VAL A 191 12.09 -4.33 -14.38
CA VAL A 191 12.64 -5.20 -13.33
C VAL A 191 12.16 -6.64 -13.52
N ASP A 192 10.85 -6.82 -13.78
CA ASP A 192 10.24 -8.14 -13.88
C ASP A 192 10.57 -8.85 -15.22
N HIS A 193 10.93 -8.10 -16.27
CA HIS A 193 11.15 -8.62 -17.62
C HIS A 193 12.52 -8.27 -18.19
N HIS A 194 13.51 -7.99 -17.34
CA HIS A 194 14.85 -7.54 -17.72
C HIS A 194 15.48 -8.42 -18.81
N ASP A 195 15.41 -9.75 -18.65
CA ASP A 195 16.03 -10.71 -19.58
C ASP A 195 15.33 -10.73 -20.96
N ILE A 196 14.02 -10.52 -20.98
CA ILE A 196 13.22 -10.43 -22.22
C ILE A 196 13.56 -9.13 -22.95
N LEU A 197 13.71 -8.02 -22.22
CA LEU A 197 14.08 -6.74 -22.79
C LEU A 197 15.49 -6.77 -23.39
N MET A 198 16.45 -7.35 -22.67
CA MET A 198 17.83 -7.46 -23.15
C MET A 198 17.91 -8.37 -24.38
N LYS A 199 17.07 -9.41 -24.44
CA LYS A 199 16.91 -10.24 -25.63
C LYS A 199 16.30 -9.46 -26.82
N MET A 200 15.22 -8.71 -26.62
CA MET A 200 14.61 -7.87 -27.65
C MET A 200 15.57 -6.78 -28.17
N LEU A 201 16.30 -6.12 -27.28
CA LEU A 201 17.30 -5.10 -27.66
C LEU A 201 18.48 -5.71 -28.44
N SER A 202 18.85 -6.96 -28.15
CA SER A 202 19.86 -7.69 -28.91
C SER A 202 19.41 -8.04 -30.34
N GLU A 203 18.10 -8.17 -30.56
CA GLU A 203 17.47 -8.54 -31.85
C GLU A 203 17.12 -7.31 -32.71
N VAL A 204 16.96 -6.11 -32.13
CA VAL A 204 16.59 -4.85 -32.83
C VAL A 204 17.78 -4.15 -33.55
N LYS A 205 18.85 -4.88 -33.88
CA LYS A 205 20.11 -4.36 -34.46
C LYS A 205 20.04 -3.59 -35.81
N THR A 206 18.87 -3.34 -36.39
CA THR A 206 18.75 -2.85 -37.79
C THR A 206 18.12 -1.47 -38.00
N LYS A 207 17.80 -0.66 -36.97
CA LYS A 207 17.30 0.72 -37.20
C LYS A 207 17.96 1.79 -36.33
N ALA A 208 18.86 2.57 -36.94
CA ALA A 208 19.67 3.63 -36.32
C ALA A 208 18.88 4.69 -35.52
N LYS A 209 17.61 4.96 -35.85
CA LYS A 209 16.76 5.92 -35.12
C LYS A 209 16.29 5.44 -33.75
N PHE A 210 16.16 4.12 -33.54
CA PHE A 210 15.76 3.56 -32.24
C PHE A 210 16.93 3.48 -31.27
N ARG A 211 18.16 3.37 -31.81
CA ARG A 211 19.40 3.36 -31.03
C ARG A 211 19.60 4.67 -30.25
N PHE A 212 19.39 5.83 -30.89
CA PHE A 212 19.60 7.13 -30.23
C PHE A 212 18.59 7.43 -29.11
N LEU A 213 17.30 7.13 -29.31
CA LEU A 213 16.27 7.32 -28.28
C LEU A 213 16.42 6.30 -27.14
N GLY A 214 16.76 5.05 -27.45
CA GLY A 214 17.10 4.04 -26.43
C GLY A 214 18.33 4.44 -25.63
N GLU A 215 19.40 4.88 -26.29
CA GLU A 215 20.64 5.33 -25.63
C GLU A 215 20.41 6.59 -24.78
N GLN A 216 19.60 7.56 -25.21
CA GLN A 216 19.27 8.75 -24.41
C GLN A 216 18.34 8.45 -23.24
N LEU A 217 17.33 7.60 -23.41
CA LEU A 217 16.43 7.19 -22.32
C LEU A 217 17.15 6.30 -21.30
N VAL A 218 18.10 5.47 -21.77
CA VAL A 218 19.01 4.70 -20.90
C VAL A 218 19.95 5.65 -20.18
N VAL A 219 20.61 6.61 -20.84
CA VAL A 219 21.51 7.58 -20.20
C VAL A 219 20.77 8.47 -19.21
N TRP A 220 19.57 8.98 -19.51
CA TRP A 220 18.79 9.79 -18.58
C TRP A 220 18.19 8.98 -17.44
N SER A 221 17.63 7.79 -17.73
CA SER A 221 17.14 6.91 -16.66
C SER A 221 18.30 6.46 -15.78
N SER A 222 19.48 6.21 -16.34
CA SER A 222 20.70 5.84 -15.60
C SER A 222 21.43 7.02 -14.97
N GLU A 223 21.28 8.27 -15.37
CA GLU A 223 21.82 9.44 -14.66
C GLU A 223 20.91 9.86 -13.50
N LEU A 224 19.59 9.85 -13.71
CA LEU A 224 18.59 10.14 -12.68
C LEU A 224 18.47 8.95 -11.70
N PHE A 225 18.60 7.71 -12.19
CA PHE A 225 18.87 6.55 -11.35
C PHE A 225 20.24 6.70 -10.71
N ALA A 226 21.40 6.73 -11.40
CA ALA A 226 22.71 6.67 -10.74
C ALA A 226 22.91 7.73 -9.65
N LYS A 227 22.35 8.94 -9.82
CA LYS A 227 22.42 10.00 -8.80
C LYS A 227 21.65 9.66 -7.50
N TYR A 228 20.61 8.84 -7.57
CA TYR A 228 19.83 8.36 -6.41
C TYR A 228 20.02 6.87 -6.10
N ASN A 229 20.63 6.11 -7.01
CA ASN A 229 20.36 4.69 -7.14
C ASN A 229 21.60 3.81 -7.18
N GLU A 230 22.83 4.29 -7.39
CA GLU A 230 23.97 3.35 -7.38
C GLU A 230 24.21 2.74 -5.98
N LYS A 231 24.11 3.54 -4.91
CA LYS A 231 24.10 3.04 -3.53
C LYS A 231 22.78 2.37 -3.13
N PHE A 232 21.65 2.86 -3.64
CA PHE A 232 20.33 2.27 -3.34
C PHE A 232 20.09 0.94 -4.06
N ILE A 233 20.62 0.73 -5.26
CA ILE A 233 20.65 -0.56 -5.98
C ILE A 233 21.57 -1.55 -5.25
N GLN A 234 22.64 -1.08 -4.61
CA GLN A 234 23.40 -1.92 -3.67
C GLN A 234 22.57 -2.27 -2.42
N THR A 235 21.59 -1.45 -2.03
CA THR A 235 20.56 -1.78 -1.04
C THR A 235 19.45 -2.67 -1.62
N ALA A 236 19.11 -2.55 -2.91
CA ALA A 236 18.12 -3.38 -3.59
C ALA A 236 18.59 -4.85 -3.74
N ASN A 237 19.92 -5.07 -3.77
CA ASN A 237 20.49 -6.41 -3.66
C ASN A 237 20.34 -7.07 -2.27
N MET A 238 19.76 -6.38 -1.28
CA MET A 238 19.61 -6.93 0.08
C MET A 238 18.42 -7.89 0.23
N GLY A 239 17.57 -8.03 -0.79
CA GLY A 239 16.32 -8.78 -0.67
C GLY A 239 15.36 -8.15 0.35
N GLY A 240 14.10 -8.58 0.33
CA GLY A 240 13.08 -8.10 1.25
C GLY A 240 11.86 -7.52 0.54
N ASP A 241 10.87 -7.14 1.34
CA ASP A 241 9.61 -6.59 0.86
C ASP A 241 9.80 -5.11 0.49
N TYR A 242 9.63 -4.79 -0.79
CA TYR A 242 9.77 -3.42 -1.31
C TYR A 242 8.86 -2.42 -0.57
N LYS A 243 7.65 -2.84 -0.16
CA LYS A 243 6.73 -1.96 0.57
C LYS A 243 7.29 -1.56 1.92
N LYS A 244 7.91 -2.49 2.64
CA LYS A 244 8.53 -2.18 3.94
C LYS A 244 9.70 -1.20 3.80
N ILE A 245 10.50 -1.37 2.76
CA ILE A 245 11.58 -0.44 2.42
C ILE A 245 11.01 0.95 2.13
N GLU A 246 9.95 1.03 1.32
CA GLU A 246 9.26 2.29 1.01
C GLU A 246 8.71 2.95 2.29
N HIS A 247 8.02 2.20 3.15
CA HIS A 247 7.52 2.71 4.43
C HIS A 247 8.66 3.25 5.31
N ALA A 248 9.74 2.49 5.50
CA ALA A 248 10.88 2.92 6.31
C ALA A 248 11.51 4.21 5.78
N LEU A 249 11.69 4.35 4.46
CA LEU A 249 12.24 5.56 3.84
C LEU A 249 11.30 6.76 3.93
N SER A 250 10.00 6.52 3.79
CA SER A 250 8.96 7.55 3.91
C SER A 250 8.91 8.13 5.32
N ALA A 251 9.24 7.32 6.33
CA ALA A 251 9.24 7.69 7.74
C ALA A 251 10.48 8.49 8.18
N ILE A 252 11.55 8.52 7.36
CA ILE A 252 12.72 9.36 7.65
C ILE A 252 12.32 10.84 7.50
N PRO A 253 12.53 11.68 8.54
CA PRO A 253 12.23 13.11 8.45
C PRO A 253 12.98 13.78 7.29
N ASP A 254 12.31 14.69 6.56
CA ASP A 254 12.89 15.32 5.35
C ASP A 254 14.25 15.98 5.62
N ARG A 255 14.43 16.60 6.80
CA ARG A 255 15.69 17.22 7.24
C ARG A 255 16.86 16.24 7.33
N ASP A 256 16.58 14.96 7.51
CA ASP A 256 17.58 13.90 7.70
C ASP A 256 17.81 13.08 6.42
N ARG A 257 16.90 13.18 5.44
CA ARG A 257 16.89 12.33 4.25
C ARG A 257 18.14 12.51 3.38
N GLU A 258 18.62 13.74 3.18
CA GLU A 258 19.85 13.98 2.40
C GLU A 258 21.08 13.34 3.05
N THR A 259 21.23 13.50 4.36
CA THR A 259 22.35 12.92 5.12
C THR A 259 22.27 11.40 5.10
N PHE A 260 21.09 10.83 5.30
CA PHE A 260 20.86 9.40 5.23
C PHE A 260 21.22 8.83 3.84
N LEU A 261 20.73 9.45 2.76
CA LEU A 261 20.94 9.01 1.39
C LEU A 261 22.39 9.19 0.89
N SER A 262 23.19 10.04 1.53
CA SER A 262 24.64 10.12 1.26
C SER A 262 25.34 8.76 1.46
N GLY A 263 24.75 7.92 2.30
CA GLY A 263 25.16 6.56 2.57
C GLY A 263 26.48 6.44 3.34
N ALA A 264 26.86 7.47 4.10
CA ALA A 264 28.04 7.43 4.96
C ALA A 264 28.00 6.30 6.02
N ASN A 265 26.80 5.91 6.46
CA ASN A 265 26.61 4.97 7.57
C ASN A 265 26.33 3.51 7.15
N PHE A 266 26.19 3.19 5.85
CA PHE A 266 25.85 1.81 5.42
C PHE A 266 26.96 0.81 5.69
N GLU A 267 28.23 1.20 5.50
CA GLU A 267 29.36 0.30 5.76
C GLU A 267 29.46 -0.02 7.26
N GLU A 268 29.35 1.01 8.11
CA GLU A 268 29.32 0.83 9.56
C GLU A 268 28.14 -0.02 10.01
N THR A 269 26.97 0.16 9.38
CA THR A 269 25.77 -0.65 9.62
C THR A 269 26.02 -2.13 9.32
N ARG A 270 26.53 -2.46 8.14
CA ARG A 270 26.83 -3.86 7.77
C ARG A 270 27.82 -4.50 8.73
N LYS A 271 28.84 -3.74 9.16
CA LYS A 271 29.82 -4.20 10.15
C LYS A 271 29.14 -4.47 11.50
N LEU A 272 28.30 -3.54 11.98
CA LEU A 272 27.57 -3.70 13.24
C LEU A 272 26.61 -4.90 13.19
N MET A 273 25.81 -5.05 12.14
CA MET A 273 24.86 -6.16 12.03
C MET A 273 25.59 -7.52 12.02
N LYS A 274 26.77 -7.60 11.40
CA LYS A 274 27.64 -8.78 11.48
C LYS A 274 28.16 -9.02 12.91
N GLU A 275 28.58 -7.97 13.62
CA GLU A 275 29.00 -8.06 15.04
C GLU A 275 27.85 -8.55 15.94
N LEU A 276 26.63 -8.11 15.65
CA LEU A 276 25.39 -8.53 16.33
C LEU A 276 24.87 -9.90 15.88
N LYS A 277 25.55 -10.55 14.92
CA LYS A 277 25.20 -11.87 14.37
C LYS A 277 23.81 -11.92 13.71
N ILE A 278 23.38 -10.81 13.10
CA ILE A 278 22.18 -10.77 12.26
C ILE A 278 22.55 -11.41 10.92
N ALA A 279 22.17 -12.68 10.73
CA ALA A 279 22.71 -13.53 9.67
C ALA A 279 22.29 -13.10 8.25
N THR A 280 21.06 -12.60 8.10
CA THR A 280 20.46 -12.21 6.82
C THR A 280 19.56 -11.01 7.03
N PRO A 281 20.13 -9.79 7.19
CA PRO A 281 19.33 -8.61 7.42
C PRO A 281 18.51 -8.28 6.18
N THR A 282 17.24 -7.93 6.37
CA THR A 282 16.40 -7.46 5.26
C THR A 282 16.77 -6.02 4.88
N GLY A 283 16.38 -5.58 3.67
CA GLY A 283 16.65 -4.21 3.24
C GLY A 283 16.09 -3.14 4.19
N ASP A 284 14.89 -3.37 4.76
CA ASP A 284 14.29 -2.47 5.74
C ASP A 284 15.04 -2.49 7.09
N GLU A 285 15.51 -3.64 7.58
CA GLU A 285 16.35 -3.68 8.78
C GLU A 285 17.65 -2.88 8.58
N VAL A 286 18.30 -3.00 7.41
CA VAL A 286 19.51 -2.20 7.11
C VAL A 286 19.21 -0.71 7.12
N ILE A 287 18.08 -0.28 6.56
CA ILE A 287 17.64 1.13 6.59
C ILE A 287 17.44 1.61 8.02
N ASN A 288 16.74 0.83 8.85
CA ASN A 288 16.48 1.20 10.24
C ASN A 288 17.77 1.27 11.07
N PHE A 289 18.69 0.32 10.94
CA PHE A 289 19.99 0.39 11.61
C PHE A 289 20.83 1.56 11.11
N THR A 290 20.84 1.83 9.81
CA THR A 290 21.58 2.96 9.23
C THR A 290 21.08 4.28 9.81
N TYR A 291 19.76 4.43 9.94
CA TYR A 291 19.16 5.59 10.57
C TYR A 291 19.51 5.68 12.06
N GLY A 292 19.42 4.57 12.78
CA GLY A 292 19.80 4.51 14.20
C GLY A 292 21.25 4.95 14.43
N ILE A 293 22.20 4.48 13.60
CA ILE A 293 23.62 4.86 13.71
C ILE A 293 23.80 6.34 13.42
N MET A 294 23.12 6.87 12.40
CA MET A 294 23.16 8.28 12.06
C MET A 294 22.69 9.18 13.23
N LYS A 295 21.63 8.77 13.93
CA LYS A 295 20.99 9.56 14.98
C LYS A 295 21.63 9.42 16.35
N LEU A 296 21.94 8.19 16.74
CA LEU A 296 22.31 7.84 18.11
C LEU A 296 23.79 7.44 18.22
N GLY A 297 24.44 7.16 17.10
CA GLY A 297 25.77 6.57 17.05
C GLY A 297 25.76 5.07 17.33
N LYS A 298 26.78 4.38 16.80
CA LYS A 298 26.93 2.92 16.89
C LYS A 298 26.79 2.35 18.30
N LYS A 299 27.35 3.02 19.32
CA LYS A 299 27.32 2.55 20.72
C LYS A 299 25.88 2.41 21.23
N LYS A 300 25.06 3.45 21.11
CA LYS A 300 23.69 3.44 21.61
C LYS A 300 22.83 2.41 20.87
N VAL A 301 22.93 2.35 19.54
CA VAL A 301 22.26 1.34 18.71
C VAL A 301 22.59 -0.08 19.16
N THR A 302 23.88 -0.35 19.42
CA THR A 302 24.35 -1.67 19.87
C THR A 302 23.68 -2.06 21.19
N GLU A 303 23.66 -1.14 22.16
CA GLU A 303 23.09 -1.41 23.49
C GLU A 303 21.56 -1.51 23.44
N LEU A 304 20.89 -0.66 22.66
CA LEU A 304 19.44 -0.73 22.48
C LEU A 304 19.01 -2.04 21.84
N TYR A 305 19.73 -2.51 20.80
CA TYR A 305 19.46 -3.81 20.19
C TYR A 305 19.68 -4.97 21.18
N LYS A 306 20.79 -4.96 21.93
CA LYS A 306 21.13 -6.06 22.85
C LYS A 306 20.19 -6.16 24.04
N ASN A 307 19.79 -5.02 24.60
CA ASN A 307 18.99 -4.99 25.84
C ASN A 307 17.48 -5.05 25.57
N PHE A 308 17.03 -4.55 24.42
CA PHE A 308 15.61 -4.39 24.12
C PHE A 308 15.16 -5.03 22.79
N GLY A 309 16.10 -5.55 21.99
CA GLY A 309 15.79 -6.18 20.71
C GLY A 309 15.39 -5.22 19.58
N ILE A 310 15.56 -3.90 19.78
CA ILE A 310 15.15 -2.86 18.82
C ILE A 310 15.99 -2.95 17.54
N GLY A 311 15.35 -3.37 16.46
CA GLY A 311 15.88 -3.36 15.10
C GLY A 311 15.25 -2.28 14.21
N TYR A 312 14.06 -1.76 14.55
CA TYR A 312 13.33 -0.79 13.74
C TYR A 312 13.39 0.63 14.31
N PHE A 313 14.61 1.19 14.41
CA PHE A 313 14.87 2.50 15.02
C PHE A 313 14.03 3.67 14.49
N ILE A 314 13.63 3.66 13.22
CA ILE A 314 12.84 4.76 12.63
C ILE A 314 11.41 4.81 13.23
N ARG A 315 10.91 3.72 13.84
CA ARG A 315 9.58 3.69 14.49
C ARG A 315 9.50 4.55 15.76
N TYR A 316 10.63 4.94 16.33
CA TYR A 316 10.70 5.60 17.64
C TYR A 316 11.42 6.93 17.53
N SER A 317 11.05 7.89 18.38
CA SER A 317 11.72 9.18 18.36
C SER A 317 13.11 9.11 18.98
N ASP A 318 14.03 9.95 18.49
CA ASP A 318 15.40 10.06 19.02
C ASP A 318 15.40 10.25 20.55
N LYS A 319 14.46 11.05 21.07
CA LYS A 319 14.31 11.33 22.50
C LYS A 319 13.89 10.10 23.30
N LEU A 320 12.93 9.32 22.81
CA LEU A 320 12.51 8.07 23.46
C LEU A 320 13.67 7.08 23.52
N LEU A 321 14.37 6.90 22.40
CA LEU A 321 15.51 5.98 22.31
C LEU A 321 16.67 6.41 23.23
N ASP A 322 16.94 7.71 23.34
CA ASP A 322 17.93 8.26 24.27
C ASP A 322 17.54 8.04 25.73
N GLU A 323 16.26 8.25 26.08
CA GLU A 323 15.76 7.99 27.42
C GLU A 323 15.86 6.51 27.80
N MET A 324 15.53 5.60 26.86
CA MET A 324 15.72 4.17 27.05
C MET A 324 17.18 3.79 27.25
N TYR A 325 18.09 4.32 26.40
CA TYR A 325 19.52 4.05 26.51
C TYR A 325 20.09 4.48 27.86
N ASN A 326 19.74 5.69 28.31
CA ASN A 326 20.22 6.23 29.59
C ASN A 326 19.74 5.41 30.80
N ARG A 327 18.70 4.59 30.64
CA ARG A 327 18.09 3.77 31.69
C ARG A 327 18.55 2.31 31.73
N ILE A 328 19.42 1.90 30.81
CA ILE A 328 19.96 0.52 30.79
C ILE A 328 20.69 0.21 32.10
N GLU A 329 21.45 1.16 32.64
CA GLU A 329 22.19 1.01 33.90
C GLU A 329 21.34 1.42 35.12
N ASP A 330 20.43 2.37 34.95
CA ASP A 330 19.57 2.88 36.02
C ASP A 330 18.27 2.06 36.18
N LYS A 331 18.43 0.79 36.54
CA LYS A 331 17.36 -0.20 36.50
C LYS A 331 16.21 0.03 37.48
N GLN A 332 16.42 0.59 38.67
CA GLN A 332 15.34 0.67 39.69
C GLN A 332 15.16 2.03 40.39
N THR A 333 15.82 3.10 39.97
CA THR A 333 15.75 4.37 40.74
C THR A 333 14.68 5.35 40.27
N SER A 334 13.96 5.04 39.18
CA SER A 334 12.92 5.94 38.68
C SER A 334 11.61 5.80 39.47
N GLU A 335 11.07 6.92 39.94
CA GLU A 335 9.73 6.99 40.56
C GLU A 335 8.58 6.87 39.54
N LYS A 336 8.89 6.89 38.23
CA LYS A 336 7.86 6.79 37.18
C LYS A 336 7.34 5.36 37.05
N PRO A 337 6.02 5.17 36.87
CA PRO A 337 5.46 3.86 36.58
C PRO A 337 6.05 3.26 35.29
N VAL A 338 6.23 1.94 35.27
CA VAL A 338 6.75 1.21 34.11
C VAL A 338 5.67 1.07 33.06
N LEU A 339 5.95 1.54 31.84
CA LEU A 339 5.14 1.31 30.66
C LEU A 339 5.91 0.40 29.70
N LEU A 340 5.40 -0.82 29.49
CA LEU A 340 5.96 -1.75 28.51
C LEU A 340 5.25 -1.61 27.16
N VAL A 341 5.99 -1.35 26.10
CA VAL A 341 5.49 -1.39 24.71
C VAL A 341 6.06 -2.63 24.03
N ALA A 342 5.22 -3.57 23.66
CA ALA A 342 5.60 -4.74 22.88
C ALA A 342 5.07 -4.60 21.45
N HIS A 343 5.96 -4.30 20.50
CA HIS A 343 5.61 -4.23 19.08
C HIS A 343 6.06 -5.50 18.36
N ASN A 344 5.26 -5.95 17.41
CA ASN A 344 5.68 -7.02 16.51
C ASN A 344 6.79 -6.52 15.55
N LYS A 345 7.74 -7.40 15.22
CA LYS A 345 8.78 -7.07 14.23
C LYS A 345 8.22 -6.97 12.82
N ASP A 346 7.27 -7.84 12.48
CA ASP A 346 6.71 -7.93 11.13
C ASP A 346 5.56 -6.93 10.88
N ASP A 347 5.92 -5.66 10.71
CA ASP A 347 4.99 -4.60 10.34
C ASP A 347 4.92 -4.47 8.82
N LYS A 348 3.99 -5.21 8.17
CA LYS A 348 3.93 -5.27 6.71
C LYS A 348 3.48 -3.95 6.07
N ASN A 349 2.63 -3.19 6.77
CA ASN A 349 2.07 -1.94 6.26
C ASN A 349 2.74 -0.69 6.85
N GLY A 350 3.78 -0.86 7.67
CA GLY A 350 4.51 0.25 8.28
C GLY A 350 3.68 1.05 9.28
N ALA A 351 2.67 0.44 9.91
CA ALA A 351 1.75 1.12 10.82
C ALA A 351 2.49 1.85 11.96
N PHE A 352 3.56 1.25 12.50
CA PHE A 352 4.25 1.79 13.67
C PHE A 352 5.22 2.92 13.34
N TYR A 353 5.48 3.20 12.06
CA TYR A 353 6.33 4.33 11.67
C TYR A 353 5.73 5.70 12.01
N HIS A 354 4.44 5.74 12.31
CA HIS A 354 3.71 6.96 12.65
C HIS A 354 3.40 7.10 14.15
N ASP A 355 3.89 6.19 14.99
CA ASP A 355 3.55 6.16 16.42
C ASP A 355 4.58 6.85 17.34
N SER A 356 5.74 7.20 16.80
CA SER A 356 6.85 7.81 17.56
C SER A 356 6.43 9.02 18.39
N GLU A 357 5.63 9.93 17.82
CA GLU A 357 5.15 11.13 18.51
C GLU A 357 4.21 10.78 19.68
N LYS A 358 3.36 9.75 19.52
CA LYS A 358 2.37 9.35 20.53
C LYS A 358 3.09 8.82 21.76
N LEU A 359 4.05 7.93 21.57
CA LEU A 359 4.86 7.37 22.66
C LEU A 359 5.75 8.44 23.31
N GLU A 360 6.30 9.37 22.53
CA GLU A 360 7.11 10.46 23.08
C GLU A 360 6.33 11.29 24.11
N THR A 361 5.03 11.54 23.90
CA THR A 361 4.21 12.29 24.89
C THR A 361 4.13 11.61 26.25
N LEU A 362 4.22 10.28 26.28
CA LEU A 362 4.14 9.48 27.50
C LEU A 362 5.45 9.47 28.30
N THR A 363 6.59 9.81 27.68
CA THR A 363 7.91 9.83 28.35
C THR A 363 7.97 10.75 29.57
N LYS A 364 7.12 11.78 29.61
CA LYS A 364 7.02 12.68 30.76
C LYS A 364 6.52 11.98 32.03
N TYR A 365 5.60 11.03 31.88
CA TYR A 365 4.87 10.41 32.99
C TYR A 365 5.33 8.98 33.26
N TYR A 366 5.74 8.27 32.22
CA TYR A 366 6.08 6.86 32.31
C TYR A 366 7.57 6.61 32.12
N ARG A 367 8.02 5.52 32.73
CA ARG A 367 9.25 4.84 32.34
C ARG A 367 8.93 3.89 31.19
N ILE A 368 9.08 4.37 29.97
CA ILE A 368 8.79 3.57 28.77
C ILE A 368 9.94 2.59 28.50
N VAL A 369 9.58 1.32 28.30
CA VAL A 369 10.46 0.26 27.81
C VAL A 369 9.81 -0.33 26.57
N VAL A 370 10.44 -0.14 25.42
CA VAL A 370 9.99 -0.73 24.16
C VAL A 370 10.74 -2.04 23.92
N VAL A 371 10.01 -3.08 23.52
CA VAL A 371 10.58 -4.34 23.04
C VAL A 371 9.96 -4.70 21.69
N GLU A 372 10.78 -5.27 20.82
CA GLU A 372 10.31 -5.81 19.55
C GLU A 372 10.32 -7.33 19.60
N VAL A 373 9.15 -7.94 19.44
CA VAL A 373 8.95 -9.37 19.59
C VAL A 373 8.56 -10.00 18.26
N SER A 374 8.97 -11.25 18.06
CA SER A 374 8.62 -12.05 16.89
C SER A 374 8.02 -13.41 17.27
N THR A 375 7.93 -13.71 18.56
CA THR A 375 7.33 -14.95 19.04
C THR A 375 6.69 -14.77 20.41
N GLU A 376 5.77 -15.67 20.77
CA GLU A 376 5.18 -15.78 22.11
C GLU A 376 6.25 -15.88 23.19
N ASP A 377 7.18 -16.82 23.02
CA ASP A 377 8.29 -17.04 23.95
C ASP A 377 9.08 -15.73 24.20
N ALA A 378 9.38 -14.98 23.13
CA ALA A 378 10.09 -13.71 23.23
C ALA A 378 9.23 -12.64 23.93
N PHE A 379 7.91 -12.65 23.72
CA PHE A 379 6.98 -11.79 24.42
C PHE A 379 6.93 -12.10 25.92
N TYR A 380 6.77 -13.37 26.31
CA TYR A 380 6.77 -13.82 27.70
C TYR A 380 8.08 -13.49 28.42
N ASP A 381 9.21 -13.77 27.78
CA ASP A 381 10.54 -13.46 28.30
C ASP A 381 10.74 -11.94 28.44
N SER A 382 10.21 -11.14 27.52
CA SER A 382 10.29 -9.68 27.60
C SER A 382 9.48 -9.13 28.77
N VAL A 383 8.24 -9.60 28.97
CA VAL A 383 7.42 -9.19 30.13
C VAL A 383 8.14 -9.50 31.44
N ALA A 384 8.64 -10.72 31.59
CA ALA A 384 9.38 -11.14 32.78
C ALA A 384 10.69 -10.35 32.96
N GLY A 385 11.43 -10.12 31.86
CA GLY A 385 12.69 -9.40 31.85
C GLY A 385 12.51 -7.94 32.24
N VAL A 386 11.51 -7.26 31.67
CA VAL A 386 11.17 -5.87 32.03
C VAL A 386 10.76 -5.77 33.49
N ALA A 387 9.92 -6.66 33.98
CA ALA A 387 9.49 -6.61 35.37
C ALA A 387 10.63 -6.85 36.37
N ARG A 388 11.53 -7.78 36.06
CA ARG A 388 12.74 -8.04 36.85
C ARG A 388 13.67 -6.84 36.88
N ASP A 389 13.92 -6.25 35.72
CA ASP A 389 14.92 -5.21 35.57
C ASP A 389 14.39 -3.85 36.02
N TYR A 390 13.11 -3.55 35.79
CA TYR A 390 12.56 -2.20 35.92
C TYR A 390 11.45 -2.06 36.97
N GLY A 391 10.98 -3.15 37.57
CA GLY A 391 9.86 -3.16 38.50
C GLY A 391 8.54 -3.56 37.84
N GLN A 392 7.47 -3.72 38.64
CA GLN A 392 6.17 -4.16 38.13
C GLN A 392 5.63 -3.25 37.02
N ILE A 393 5.02 -3.86 36.01
CA ILE A 393 4.46 -3.18 34.86
C ILE A 393 3.10 -2.58 35.25
N ASP A 394 3.01 -1.25 35.14
CA ASP A 394 1.78 -0.49 35.40
C ASP A 394 0.90 -0.38 34.16
N THR A 395 1.52 -0.10 33.01
CA THR A 395 0.83 0.03 31.73
C THR A 395 1.51 -0.85 30.69
N MET A 396 0.73 -1.52 29.85
CA MET A 396 1.23 -2.29 28.72
C MET A 396 0.53 -1.94 27.43
N ILE A 397 1.32 -1.73 26.37
CA ILE A 397 0.87 -1.51 25.00
C ILE A 397 1.32 -2.71 24.17
N ILE A 398 0.40 -3.37 23.46
CA ILE A 398 0.71 -4.47 22.55
C ILE A 398 0.30 -4.06 21.14
N GLY A 399 1.29 -3.94 20.25
CA GLY A 399 1.08 -3.58 18.84
C GLY A 399 1.36 -4.76 17.90
N GLY A 400 0.43 -5.04 17.01
CA GLY A 400 0.56 -6.07 15.98
C GLY A 400 -0.67 -6.19 15.10
N HIS A 401 -0.60 -6.99 14.04
CA HIS A 401 -1.77 -7.27 13.20
C HIS A 401 -2.78 -8.10 13.98
N GLY A 402 -3.96 -7.54 14.21
CA GLY A 402 -4.97 -8.13 15.09
C GLY A 402 -6.11 -8.80 14.35
N ALA A 403 -6.59 -9.88 14.95
CA ALA A 403 -7.92 -10.42 14.76
C ALA A 403 -8.68 -10.39 16.09
N ILE A 404 -9.91 -10.91 16.10
CA ILE A 404 -10.70 -10.99 17.34
C ILE A 404 -9.96 -11.84 18.39
N ASP A 405 -9.42 -12.98 17.96
CA ASP A 405 -8.88 -14.06 18.79
C ASP A 405 -7.35 -14.17 18.75
N SER A 406 -6.66 -13.25 18.06
CA SER A 406 -5.19 -13.30 17.96
C SER A 406 -4.53 -11.95 17.67
N ILE A 407 -3.24 -11.83 18.04
CA ILE A 407 -2.34 -10.74 17.68
C ILE A 407 -1.09 -11.35 17.04
N LEU A 408 -0.82 -11.03 15.78
CA LEU A 408 0.33 -11.52 15.03
C LEU A 408 1.63 -10.83 15.48
N LEU A 409 2.59 -11.60 16.00
CA LEU A 409 3.92 -11.15 16.41
C LEU A 409 4.98 -11.29 15.30
N ASP A 410 4.80 -12.24 14.36
CA ASP A 410 5.67 -12.43 13.19
C ASP A 410 4.85 -12.72 11.95
N GLY A 411 5.40 -12.44 10.77
CA GLY A 411 4.73 -12.61 9.48
C GLY A 411 4.44 -14.04 9.07
N ARG A 412 4.90 -14.99 9.88
CA ARG A 412 4.74 -16.43 9.69
C ARG A 412 3.51 -16.90 10.46
N HIS A 413 2.54 -17.42 9.72
CA HIS A 413 1.38 -18.09 10.29
C HIS A 413 1.82 -19.41 10.95
N GLY A 414 1.93 -19.40 12.26
CA GLY A 414 2.17 -20.57 13.10
C GLY A 414 2.01 -20.17 14.55
N GLU A 415 1.70 -21.15 15.41
CA GLU A 415 1.39 -20.94 16.84
C GLU A 415 2.31 -19.91 17.49
N LYS A 416 3.61 -20.22 17.51
CA LYS A 416 4.64 -19.39 18.13
C LYS A 416 4.73 -17.95 17.62
N GLY A 417 4.14 -17.63 16.46
CA GLY A 417 4.17 -16.32 15.82
C GLY A 417 2.95 -15.45 16.14
N ASN A 418 1.99 -15.94 16.93
CA ASN A 418 0.78 -15.21 17.36
C ASN A 418 0.76 -15.07 18.87
N LEU A 419 -0.09 -14.21 19.43
CA LEU A 419 -0.64 -14.41 20.76
C LEU A 419 -2.11 -14.70 20.55
N ASP A 420 -2.63 -15.81 21.04
CA ASP A 420 -4.02 -16.20 20.80
C ASP A 420 -4.74 -16.73 22.06
N LEU A 421 -5.99 -17.14 21.90
CA LEU A 421 -6.82 -17.58 23.03
C LEU A 421 -6.32 -18.86 23.72
N THR A 422 -5.46 -19.64 23.06
CA THR A 422 -4.88 -20.86 23.63
C THR A 422 -3.80 -20.54 24.68
N ASP A 423 -3.21 -19.35 24.63
CA ASP A 423 -2.17 -18.85 25.54
C ASP A 423 -2.67 -18.46 26.94
N LYS A 424 -3.96 -18.65 27.24
CA LYS A 424 -4.57 -18.19 28.50
C LYS A 424 -3.79 -18.63 29.73
N GLN A 425 -3.28 -19.86 29.75
CA GLN A 425 -2.52 -20.38 30.89
C GLN A 425 -1.14 -19.71 31.00
N GLU A 426 -0.45 -19.53 29.89
CA GLU A 426 0.86 -18.88 29.76
C GLU A 426 0.77 -17.42 30.20
N LEU A 427 -0.22 -16.69 29.68
CA LEU A 427 -0.49 -15.30 30.06
C LEU A 427 -0.83 -15.17 31.55
N SER A 428 -1.56 -16.15 32.14
CA SER A 428 -1.87 -16.12 33.58
C SER A 428 -0.64 -16.18 34.48
N LYS A 429 0.42 -16.86 34.03
CA LYS A 429 1.70 -16.93 34.77
C LYS A 429 2.40 -15.57 34.81
N LEU A 430 2.08 -14.65 33.89
CA LEU A 430 2.65 -13.31 33.82
C LEU A 430 1.99 -12.32 34.79
N ARG A 431 0.82 -12.63 35.35
CA ARG A 431 0.08 -11.73 36.26
C ARG A 431 0.94 -11.11 37.36
N LYS A 432 1.86 -11.90 37.93
CA LYS A 432 2.79 -11.50 39.00
C LYS A 432 3.76 -10.36 38.63
N TYR A 433 3.94 -10.10 37.34
CA TYR A 433 4.82 -9.06 36.82
C TYR A 433 4.13 -7.70 36.65
N PHE A 434 2.82 -7.66 36.84
CA PHE A 434 2.01 -6.44 36.76
C PHE A 434 1.63 -5.95 38.15
N VAL A 435 1.31 -4.66 38.26
CA VAL A 435 0.64 -4.08 39.43
C VAL A 435 -0.76 -4.69 39.63
N ASP A 436 -1.50 -4.28 40.67
CA ASP A 436 -2.78 -4.91 41.00
C ASP A 436 -3.92 -4.63 39.99
N ASP A 437 -3.88 -3.46 39.35
CA ASP A 437 -4.86 -2.98 38.37
C ASP A 437 -4.13 -2.31 37.19
N PRO A 438 -3.44 -3.11 36.34
CA PRO A 438 -2.64 -2.55 35.26
C PRO A 438 -3.53 -2.00 34.15
N THR A 439 -3.03 -1.02 33.41
CA THR A 439 -3.68 -0.56 32.17
C THR A 439 -3.17 -1.35 30.97
N MET A 440 -4.07 -1.85 30.13
CA MET A 440 -3.75 -2.56 28.89
C MET A 440 -4.27 -1.81 27.68
N ILE A 441 -3.43 -1.60 26.68
CA ILE A 441 -3.78 -0.98 25.41
C ILE A 441 -3.40 -1.92 24.28
N LEU A 442 -4.37 -2.28 23.45
CA LEU A 442 -4.14 -3.07 22.25
C LEU A 442 -4.14 -2.14 21.04
N GLU A 443 -2.99 -2.05 20.37
CA GLU A 443 -2.79 -1.38 19.09
C GLU A 443 -2.91 -2.40 17.97
N SER A 444 -4.06 -3.06 17.95
CA SER A 444 -4.29 -4.25 17.15
C SER A 444 -5.78 -4.38 16.81
N CYS A 445 -6.10 -4.41 15.52
CA CYS A 445 -7.47 -4.40 15.01
C CYS A 445 -8.34 -5.52 15.62
N PHE A 446 -9.63 -5.25 15.85
CA PHE A 446 -10.65 -6.22 16.30
C PHE A 446 -10.43 -6.90 17.66
N THR A 447 -9.30 -6.69 18.32
CA THR A 447 -8.97 -7.35 19.58
C THR A 447 -9.89 -6.99 20.75
N GLY A 448 -10.66 -5.90 20.64
CA GLY A 448 -11.68 -5.51 21.62
C GLY A 448 -13.10 -5.93 21.23
N ALA A 449 -13.29 -6.69 20.15
CA ALA A 449 -14.62 -7.13 19.73
C ALA A 449 -15.28 -7.99 20.82
N LYS A 450 -16.61 -7.94 20.90
CA LYS A 450 -17.36 -8.67 21.94
C LYS A 450 -17.29 -10.18 21.75
N GLY A 451 -17.24 -10.91 22.88
CA GLY A 451 -17.08 -12.36 22.91
C GLY A 451 -15.61 -12.74 23.11
N ASP A 452 -15.31 -14.04 23.01
CA ASP A 452 -13.99 -14.65 23.19
C ASP A 452 -12.91 -13.93 22.34
N SER A 453 -12.40 -12.81 22.85
CA SER A 453 -11.46 -11.92 22.17
C SER A 453 -10.18 -11.81 22.97
N MET A 454 -9.09 -11.42 22.30
CA MET A 454 -7.81 -11.24 22.95
C MET A 454 -7.87 -10.22 24.08
N GLY A 455 -8.59 -9.11 23.86
CA GLY A 455 -8.82 -8.09 24.87
C GLY A 455 -9.53 -8.65 26.09
N GLU A 456 -10.67 -9.33 25.91
CA GLU A 456 -11.43 -9.93 27.01
C GLU A 456 -10.57 -10.93 27.80
N MET A 457 -9.88 -11.85 27.11
CA MET A 457 -9.01 -12.82 27.76
C MET A 457 -7.88 -12.15 28.57
N MET A 458 -7.16 -11.19 27.99
CA MET A 458 -6.05 -10.52 28.68
C MET A 458 -6.54 -9.68 29.86
N SER A 459 -7.67 -8.99 29.70
CA SER A 459 -8.32 -8.22 30.78
C SER A 459 -8.68 -9.13 31.96
N ASP A 460 -9.27 -10.29 31.69
CA ASP A 460 -9.65 -11.27 32.72
C ASP A 460 -8.43 -11.86 33.43
N VAL A 461 -7.42 -12.27 32.65
CA VAL A 461 -6.23 -12.94 33.15
C VAL A 461 -5.38 -12.00 34.01
N TRP A 462 -5.34 -10.71 33.66
CA TRP A 462 -4.53 -9.72 34.36
C TRP A 462 -5.29 -8.82 35.33
N ASN A 463 -6.63 -8.90 35.37
CA ASN A 463 -7.48 -7.92 36.04
C ASN A 463 -7.11 -6.50 35.60
N ALA A 464 -7.00 -6.29 34.28
CA ALA A 464 -6.50 -5.06 33.70
C ALA A 464 -7.63 -4.11 33.26
N HIS A 465 -7.37 -2.81 33.30
CA HIS A 465 -8.20 -1.83 32.61
C HIS A 465 -7.86 -1.82 31.10
N LEU A 466 -8.77 -2.33 30.27
CA LEU A 466 -8.54 -2.55 28.84
C LEU A 466 -9.01 -1.39 27.95
N PHE A 467 -8.13 -0.97 27.05
CA PHE A 467 -8.45 -0.22 25.84
C PHE A 467 -8.09 -1.05 24.62
N ALA A 468 -9.10 -1.46 23.84
CA ALA A 468 -8.91 -2.22 22.60
C ALA A 468 -9.99 -1.86 21.58
N PRO A 469 -9.67 -1.82 20.28
CA PRO A 469 -10.64 -1.46 19.26
C PRO A 469 -11.58 -2.64 18.96
N GLU A 470 -12.90 -2.40 18.96
CA GLU A 470 -13.90 -3.40 18.56
C GLU A 470 -13.91 -3.67 17.03
N ILE A 471 -13.23 -2.81 16.25
CA ILE A 471 -13.22 -2.80 14.79
C ILE A 471 -11.81 -2.60 14.24
N GLU A 472 -11.67 -2.60 12.92
CA GLU A 472 -10.42 -2.25 12.25
C GLU A 472 -10.05 -0.78 12.49
N ALA A 473 -9.11 -0.54 13.41
CA ALA A 473 -8.73 0.81 13.79
C ALA A 473 -7.27 0.89 14.25
N ALA A 474 -6.65 2.04 14.03
CA ALA A 474 -5.31 2.37 14.51
C ALA A 474 -5.40 3.37 15.67
N VAL A 475 -4.48 3.31 16.63
CA VAL A 475 -4.44 4.33 17.69
C VAL A 475 -4.21 5.71 17.06
N LYS A 476 -4.99 6.70 17.48
CA LYS A 476 -4.84 8.10 17.07
C LYS A 476 -4.03 8.88 18.11
N ARG A 477 -4.42 8.78 19.37
CA ARG A 477 -3.80 9.45 20.51
C ARG A 477 -4.25 8.85 21.84
N TYR A 478 -3.44 9.07 22.88
CA TYR A 478 -3.80 8.81 24.26
C TYR A 478 -4.36 10.08 24.90
N ILE A 479 -5.46 9.95 25.64
CA ILE A 479 -6.03 11.03 26.45
C ILE A 479 -5.58 10.82 27.88
N LEU A 480 -4.88 11.79 28.44
CA LEU A 480 -4.25 11.69 29.75
C LEU A 480 -5.00 12.49 30.81
N GLN A 481 -4.97 12.01 32.05
CA GLN A 481 -5.30 12.77 33.25
C GLN A 481 -4.17 13.77 33.59
N GLU A 482 -4.40 14.65 34.56
CA GLU A 482 -3.40 15.65 35.00
C GLU A 482 -2.12 15.01 35.56
N ASP A 483 -2.25 13.86 36.23
CA ASP A 483 -1.14 13.08 36.78
C ASP A 483 -0.40 12.23 35.72
N GLY A 484 -0.90 12.22 34.47
CA GLY A 484 -0.33 11.46 33.37
C GLY A 484 -0.94 10.09 33.13
N LYS A 485 -1.86 9.61 33.98
CA LYS A 485 -2.54 8.33 33.75
C LYS A 485 -3.37 8.37 32.48
N ILE A 486 -3.37 7.27 31.73
CA ILE A 486 -4.15 7.14 30.50
C ILE A 486 -5.64 6.99 30.87
N LEU A 487 -6.45 8.00 30.54
CA LEU A 487 -7.89 8.01 30.78
C LEU A 487 -8.65 7.26 29.69
N SER A 488 -8.24 7.43 28.43
CA SER A 488 -8.85 6.78 27.28
C SER A 488 -7.91 6.77 26.08
N VAL A 489 -8.15 5.85 25.14
CA VAL A 489 -7.44 5.79 23.85
C VAL A 489 -8.42 6.09 22.72
N GLU A 490 -8.07 7.07 21.89
CA GLU A 490 -8.83 7.34 20.66
C GLU A 490 -8.30 6.50 19.51
N TYR A 491 -9.18 5.80 18.81
CA TYR A 491 -8.86 5.00 17.64
C TYR A 491 -9.42 5.64 16.35
N THR A 492 -8.68 5.55 15.24
CA THR A 492 -9.13 5.95 13.90
C THR A 492 -9.49 4.72 13.10
N VAL A 493 -10.73 4.68 12.58
CA VAL A 493 -11.22 3.58 11.74
C VAL A 493 -10.46 3.55 10.42
N MET A 494 -9.88 2.40 10.08
CA MET A 494 -9.01 2.27 8.90
C MET A 494 -9.79 1.93 7.62
N SER A 495 -10.92 1.24 7.71
CA SER A 495 -11.77 0.96 6.55
C SER A 495 -13.24 1.31 6.79
N THR A 496 -13.82 2.10 5.87
CA THR A 496 -15.25 2.44 5.91
C THR A 496 -16.14 1.31 5.38
N GLU A 497 -15.57 0.32 4.69
CA GLU A 497 -16.33 -0.84 4.22
C GLU A 497 -16.89 -1.67 5.38
N TYR A 498 -16.20 -1.72 6.52
CA TYR A 498 -16.68 -2.40 7.72
C TYR A 498 -17.87 -1.72 8.38
N LEU A 499 -18.01 -0.39 8.27
CA LEU A 499 -19.19 0.33 8.79
C LEU A 499 -20.50 -0.13 8.13
N LYS A 500 -20.45 -0.80 6.98
CA LYS A 500 -21.62 -1.37 6.31
C LYS A 500 -22.09 -2.69 6.93
N TRP A 501 -21.21 -3.39 7.65
CA TRP A 501 -21.47 -4.71 8.22
C TRP A 501 -21.83 -4.68 9.70
N ILE A 502 -21.55 -3.58 10.41
CA ILE A 502 -22.06 -3.37 11.77
C ILE A 502 -23.59 -3.32 11.67
N PRO A 503 -24.31 -4.30 12.23
CA PRO A 503 -25.77 -4.28 12.22
C PRO A 503 -26.20 -3.00 12.91
N ARG A 504 -26.79 -2.05 12.18
CA ARG A 504 -27.39 -0.87 12.79
C ARG A 504 -28.38 -1.36 13.82
N LYS A 505 -28.21 -0.98 15.08
CA LYS A 505 -29.25 -1.23 16.07
C LYS A 505 -30.52 -0.59 15.54
N LYS A 506 -31.58 -1.40 15.46
CA LYS A 506 -32.89 -0.97 14.98
C LYS A 506 -33.36 0.17 15.90
N GLY A 507 -33.17 1.43 15.47
CA GLY A 507 -33.38 2.62 16.31
C GLY A 507 -32.40 3.79 16.10
N ASP A 508 -31.26 3.59 15.45
CA ASP A 508 -30.23 4.65 15.24
C ASP A 508 -30.38 5.43 13.91
N ASP A 509 -31.62 5.57 13.41
CA ASP A 509 -31.91 6.25 12.13
C ASP A 509 -32.07 7.79 12.30
N GLY A 510 -31.29 8.39 13.21
CA GLY A 510 -31.34 9.82 13.56
C GLY A 510 -30.70 10.74 12.53
#